data_AF-A0A3M9YP05-F1
#
_entry.id   AF-A0A3M9YP05-F1
#
_cell.length_a   1.000
_cell.length_b   1.000
_cell.length_c   1.000
_cell.angle_alpha   90.00
_cell.angle_beta   90.00
_cell.angle_gamma   90.00
#
_symmetry.space_group_name_H-M   'P 1'
#
loop_
_entity.id
_entity.type
_entity.pdbx_description
1 polymer ?
#
loop_
_entity_poly.entity_id
_entity_poly.type
_entity_poly.pdbx_seq_one_letter_code
_entity_poly.pdbx_strand_id
1 'polypeptide(L)'
;MIRFSVLRGAALALAAMLAAPAAAAQDTARPVPPAPPPIFPGSAEKIANPQPDNPAYGDLLDAIESTVDKTLMIDNGLAAIKRQMEANDALAGAEAASRGILDEIITNMRPVLERQNLRVTAQYRPLMAAAMADYLTPNEAGSVAAFYRSDIGRKLMGSVVKNFNMDQTMAKAMTDTPVSESDVNADIVSAVTKGMETMDAQDLAEMGRQAFSNPALLKLQRVNPQIQRLRAQMENEPMTPEEDAAIGAMIEGIFARRFPQ
;
A
#
# COMPACT_ATOMS: atom_id res chain seq x y z
N MET A 1 6.04 18.43 13.27
CA MET A 1 5.67 17.00 13.36
C MET A 1 5.75 16.45 11.95
N ILE A 2 6.69 15.53 11.66
CA ILE A 2 6.84 14.91 10.33
C ILE A 2 6.90 13.39 10.55
N ARG A 3 5.94 12.65 9.97
CA ARG A 3 5.88 11.18 10.00
C ARG A 3 5.55 10.70 8.60
N PHE A 4 6.43 9.93 7.96
CA PHE A 4 6.15 9.38 6.62
C PHE A 4 6.91 8.08 6.33
N SER A 5 6.27 6.92 6.38
CA SER A 5 6.82 5.66 5.82
C SER A 5 5.89 5.07 4.76
N VAL A 6 5.73 5.85 3.70
CA VAL A 6 4.55 5.84 2.83
C VAL A 6 4.84 5.14 1.51
N LEU A 7 5.45 3.95 1.51
CA LEU A 7 5.82 3.29 0.25
C LEU A 7 5.65 1.79 0.34
N ARG A 8 4.84 1.17 -0.54
CA ARG A 8 4.59 -0.30 -0.75
C ARG A 8 3.17 -0.89 -0.51
N GLY A 9 2.11 -0.10 -0.55
CA GLY A 9 0.75 -0.58 -0.18
C GLY A 9 -0.01 -1.43 -1.22
N ALA A 10 0.33 -1.39 -2.51
CA ALA A 10 -0.60 -1.82 -3.56
C ALA A 10 -0.82 -3.35 -3.70
N ALA A 11 0.04 -4.22 -3.15
CA ALA A 11 0.14 -5.58 -3.68
C ALA A 11 -0.66 -6.71 -3.05
N LEU A 12 -1.14 -6.54 -1.82
CA LEU A 12 -1.57 -7.70 -1.03
C LEU A 12 -3.09 -7.81 -0.83
N ALA A 13 -3.88 -6.75 -1.01
CA ALA A 13 -5.33 -6.79 -0.73
C ALA A 13 -6.21 -7.55 -1.74
N LEU A 14 -5.63 -8.14 -2.77
CA LEU A 14 -6.39 -8.63 -3.90
C LEU A 14 -7.22 -9.90 -3.63
N ALA A 15 -6.79 -10.74 -2.70
CA ALA A 15 -7.47 -12.02 -2.45
C ALA A 15 -8.85 -11.90 -1.78
N ALA A 16 -9.23 -10.72 -1.26
CA ALA A 16 -10.53 -10.51 -0.64
C ALA A 16 -11.65 -10.19 -1.65
N MET A 17 -11.33 -9.68 -2.85
CA MET A 17 -12.35 -9.26 -3.83
C MET A 17 -12.83 -10.37 -4.76
N LEU A 18 -12.04 -11.44 -4.93
CA LEU A 18 -12.42 -12.59 -5.78
C LEU A 18 -13.50 -13.49 -5.16
N ALA A 19 -13.93 -13.21 -3.93
CA ALA A 19 -15.03 -13.90 -3.26
C ALA A 19 -16.30 -13.03 -3.12
N ALA A 20 -16.30 -11.79 -3.63
CA ALA A 20 -17.49 -10.95 -3.61
C ALA A 20 -18.39 -11.30 -4.83
N PRO A 21 -19.63 -11.77 -4.63
CA PRO A 21 -20.56 -11.90 -5.74
C PRO A 21 -20.77 -10.51 -6.37
N ALA A 22 -20.62 -10.41 -7.68
CA ALA A 22 -20.89 -9.22 -8.45
C ALA A 22 -22.31 -8.71 -8.15
N ALA A 23 -22.41 -7.70 -7.28
CA ALA A 23 -23.67 -7.03 -7.01
C ALA A 23 -23.98 -6.14 -8.22
N ALA A 24 -24.86 -6.64 -9.09
CA ALA A 24 -25.40 -5.92 -10.21
C ALA A 24 -26.04 -4.59 -9.79
N ALA A 25 -25.94 -3.62 -10.69
CA ALA A 25 -26.43 -2.26 -10.62
C ALA A 25 -27.79 -2.11 -9.90
N GLN A 26 -27.82 -1.17 -8.95
CA GLN A 26 -29.02 -0.78 -8.22
C GLN A 26 -29.95 0.00 -9.16
N ASP A 27 -30.96 -0.70 -9.69
CA ASP A 27 -32.20 -0.07 -10.11
C ASP A 27 -33.23 -0.17 -8.97
N THR A 28 -33.76 1.00 -8.64
CA THR A 28 -34.82 1.36 -7.69
C THR A 28 -35.49 0.27 -6.80
N ALA A 29 -35.16 0.37 -5.50
CA ALA A 29 -36.07 0.28 -4.36
C ALA A 29 -37.00 -0.96 -4.22
N ARG A 30 -36.43 -2.07 -3.77
CA ARG A 30 -37.05 -2.91 -2.72
C ARG A 30 -36.05 -3.05 -1.57
N PRO A 31 -36.50 -3.06 -0.30
CA PRO A 31 -35.62 -3.41 0.82
C PRO A 31 -35.22 -4.87 0.64
N VAL A 32 -34.05 -5.07 0.04
CA VAL A 32 -33.43 -6.39 -0.07
C VAL A 32 -33.10 -6.80 1.37
N PRO A 33 -33.55 -7.97 1.84
CA PRO A 33 -33.10 -8.48 3.12
C PRO A 33 -31.57 -8.45 3.15
N PRO A 34 -30.94 -8.06 4.27
CA PRO A 34 -29.48 -7.97 4.36
C PRO A 34 -28.91 -9.27 3.81
N ALA A 35 -28.01 -9.15 2.82
CA ALA A 35 -27.37 -10.31 2.23
C ALA A 35 -26.83 -11.17 3.38
N PRO A 36 -27.11 -12.49 3.41
CA PRO A 36 -26.57 -13.36 4.44
C PRO A 36 -25.04 -13.12 4.48
N PRO A 37 -24.45 -12.99 5.68
CA PRO A 37 -23.02 -12.74 5.78
C PRO A 37 -22.32 -13.83 4.96
N PRO A 38 -21.37 -13.46 4.08
CA PRO A 38 -20.63 -14.44 3.29
C PRO A 38 -20.13 -15.55 4.21
N ILE A 39 -20.57 -16.78 3.93
CA ILE A 39 -20.12 -17.97 4.65
C ILE A 39 -18.69 -18.20 4.19
N PHE A 40 -17.74 -17.53 4.83
CA PHE A 40 -16.33 -17.83 4.65
C PHE A 40 -16.06 -19.16 5.35
N PRO A 41 -15.59 -20.20 4.63
CA PRO A 41 -15.29 -21.48 5.23
C PRO A 41 -14.15 -21.32 6.25
N GLY A 42 -14.52 -21.23 7.54
CA GLY A 42 -13.66 -21.35 8.70
C GLY A 42 -12.50 -20.34 8.80
N SER A 43 -12.23 -19.87 10.00
CA SER A 43 -10.88 -19.48 10.38
C SER A 43 -9.94 -20.67 10.07
N ALA A 44 -9.22 -20.68 8.95
CA ALA A 44 -8.17 -21.67 8.82
C ALA A 44 -7.17 -21.39 9.93
N GLU A 45 -6.84 -22.45 10.62
CA GLU A 45 -5.91 -22.41 11.72
C GLU A 45 -4.56 -21.94 11.19
N LYS A 46 -3.87 -21.15 12.02
CA LYS A 46 -2.45 -20.89 11.81
C LYS A 46 -1.72 -22.22 11.64
N ILE A 47 -0.69 -22.24 10.81
CA ILE A 47 0.14 -23.43 10.63
C ILE A 47 0.79 -23.75 11.96
N ALA A 48 0.67 -25.01 12.41
CA ALA A 48 1.14 -25.44 13.72
C ALA A 48 2.68 -25.32 13.91
N ASN A 49 3.44 -25.28 12.82
CA ASN A 49 4.89 -25.12 12.82
C ASN A 49 5.34 -24.18 11.69
N PRO A 50 5.21 -22.85 11.87
CA PRO A 50 5.62 -21.88 10.88
C PRO A 50 7.14 -21.93 10.69
N GLN A 51 7.61 -21.75 9.46
CA GLN A 51 9.04 -21.75 9.11
C GLN A 51 9.46 -20.36 8.59
N PRO A 52 9.41 -19.29 9.41
CA PRO A 52 9.56 -17.91 8.94
C PRO A 52 10.85 -17.65 8.16
N ASP A 53 11.92 -18.39 8.45
CA ASP A 53 13.22 -18.27 7.79
C ASP A 53 13.35 -19.06 6.48
N ASN A 54 12.30 -19.75 6.03
CA ASN A 54 12.33 -20.48 4.76
C ASN A 54 12.43 -19.49 3.59
N PRO A 55 13.35 -19.71 2.62
CA PRO A 55 13.57 -18.78 1.51
C PRO A 55 12.33 -18.53 0.64
N ALA A 56 11.34 -19.43 0.63
CA ALA A 56 10.10 -19.27 -0.12
C ALA A 56 9.31 -18.00 0.25
N TYR A 57 9.36 -17.54 1.51
CA TYR A 57 8.68 -16.31 1.92
C TYR A 57 9.41 -15.06 1.46
N GLY A 58 10.75 -15.08 1.46
CA GLY A 58 11.56 -14.05 0.84
C GLY A 58 11.30 -13.96 -0.67
N ASP A 59 11.23 -15.11 -1.35
CA ASP A 59 10.92 -15.20 -2.77
C ASP A 59 9.51 -14.66 -3.10
N LEU A 60 8.53 -14.95 -2.26
CA LEU A 60 7.18 -14.39 -2.38
C LEU A 60 7.18 -12.86 -2.24
N LEU A 61 7.88 -12.32 -1.24
CA LEU A 61 8.02 -10.88 -1.07
C LEU A 61 8.71 -10.23 -2.27
N ASP A 62 9.74 -10.86 -2.83
CA ASP A 62 10.41 -10.37 -4.04
C ASP A 62 9.51 -10.44 -5.28
N ALA A 63 8.74 -11.51 -5.44
CA ALA A 63 7.74 -11.62 -6.50
C ALA A 63 6.77 -10.45 -6.43
N ILE A 64 6.22 -10.17 -5.24
CA ILE A 64 5.33 -9.05 -5.00
C ILE A 64 6.03 -7.70 -5.31
N GLU A 65 7.19 -7.45 -4.72
CA GLU A 65 7.91 -6.19 -4.89
C GLU A 65 8.33 -5.93 -6.34
N SER A 66 8.65 -6.98 -7.10
CA SER A 66 9.06 -6.85 -8.51
C SER A 66 7.94 -6.40 -9.44
N THR A 67 6.68 -6.54 -9.01
CA THR A 67 5.51 -6.06 -9.76
C THR A 67 5.17 -4.60 -9.49
N VAL A 68 5.82 -3.99 -8.49
CA VAL A 68 5.54 -2.62 -8.05
C VAL A 68 6.53 -1.66 -8.68
N ASP A 69 6.02 -0.68 -9.41
CA ASP A 69 6.81 0.49 -9.82
C ASP A 69 7.08 1.37 -8.58
N LYS A 70 8.27 1.18 -7.99
CA LYS A 70 8.70 1.90 -6.78
C LYS A 70 8.80 3.40 -7.03
N THR A 71 9.18 3.84 -8.23
CA THR A 71 9.27 5.25 -8.58
C THR A 71 7.88 5.88 -8.62
N LEU A 72 6.94 5.24 -9.31
CA LEU A 72 5.55 5.71 -9.36
C LEU A 72 4.90 5.77 -7.97
N MET A 73 5.18 4.79 -7.10
CA MET A 73 4.71 4.84 -5.71
C MET A 73 5.25 6.04 -4.95
N ILE A 74 6.55 6.37 -5.11
CA ILE A 74 7.16 7.57 -4.52
C ILE A 74 6.50 8.83 -5.07
N ASP A 75 6.28 8.88 -6.37
CA ASP A 75 5.65 10.02 -7.03
C ASP A 75 4.23 10.25 -6.52
N ASN A 76 3.44 9.17 -6.35
CA ASN A 76 2.08 9.24 -5.80
C ASN A 76 2.07 9.72 -4.35
N GLY A 77 3.02 9.26 -3.53
CA GLY A 77 3.17 9.70 -2.14
C GLY A 77 3.54 11.19 -2.05
N LEU A 78 4.53 11.62 -2.84
CA LEU A 78 4.94 13.03 -2.93
C LEU A 78 3.81 13.92 -3.45
N ALA A 79 3.05 13.47 -4.44
CA ALA A 79 1.87 14.19 -4.93
C ALA A 79 0.78 14.32 -3.85
N ALA A 80 0.58 13.29 -3.02
CA ALA A 80 -0.35 13.37 -1.90
C ALA A 80 0.13 14.36 -0.83
N ILE A 81 1.43 14.37 -0.50
CA ILE A 81 2.01 15.36 0.42
C ILE A 81 1.81 16.77 -0.13
N LYS A 82 2.09 16.99 -1.43
CA LYS A 82 1.89 18.30 -2.06
C LYS A 82 0.44 18.78 -1.93
N ARG A 83 -0.55 17.91 -2.21
CA ARG A 83 -1.97 18.26 -2.03
C ARG A 83 -2.30 18.69 -0.60
N GLN A 84 -1.71 18.02 0.41
CA GLN A 84 -1.91 18.42 1.81
C GLN A 84 -1.23 19.75 2.14
N MET A 85 -0.05 20.02 1.57
CA MET A 85 0.60 21.33 1.71
C MET A 85 -0.21 22.45 1.06
N GLU A 86 -0.78 22.21 -0.13
CA GLU A 86 -1.65 23.15 -0.83
C GLU A 86 -2.96 23.41 -0.07
N ALA A 87 -3.46 22.43 0.68
CA ALA A 87 -4.63 22.58 1.54
C ALA A 87 -4.36 23.33 2.86
N ASN A 88 -3.10 23.61 3.19
CA ASN A 88 -2.72 24.37 4.38
C ASN A 88 -2.59 25.87 4.04
N ASP A 89 -3.40 26.73 4.67
CA ASP A 89 -3.46 28.17 4.36
C ASP A 89 -2.10 28.88 4.41
N ALA A 90 -1.22 28.53 5.36
CA ALA A 90 0.09 29.17 5.50
C ALA A 90 1.02 28.79 4.34
N LEU A 91 1.02 27.51 3.94
CA LEU A 91 1.82 27.02 2.82
C LEU A 91 1.25 27.45 1.47
N ALA A 92 -0.08 27.51 1.34
CA ALA A 92 -0.75 28.10 0.19
C ALA A 92 -0.38 29.59 0.03
N GLY A 93 -0.32 30.33 1.14
CA GLY A 93 0.17 31.71 1.16
C GLY A 93 1.64 31.83 0.71
N ALA A 94 2.50 30.92 1.16
CA ALA A 94 3.90 30.87 0.73
C ALA A 94 4.04 30.56 -0.77
N GLU A 95 3.24 29.64 -1.32
CA GLU A 95 3.17 29.34 -2.75
C GLU A 95 2.67 30.53 -3.57
N ALA A 96 1.67 31.27 -3.08
CA ALA A 96 1.19 32.49 -3.72
C ALA A 96 2.26 33.60 -3.73
N ALA A 97 3.06 33.70 -2.66
CA ALA A 97 4.15 34.67 -2.56
C ALA A 97 5.40 34.26 -3.36
N SER A 98 5.65 32.96 -3.52
CA SER A 98 6.79 32.42 -4.27
C SER A 98 6.39 31.16 -5.02
N ARG A 99 5.91 31.34 -6.25
CA ARG A 99 5.42 30.26 -7.10
C ARG A 99 6.48 29.16 -7.31
N GLY A 100 6.07 27.91 -7.11
CA GLY A 100 6.90 26.72 -7.23
C GLY A 100 7.71 26.37 -5.99
N ILE A 101 7.50 27.05 -4.86
CA ILE A 101 8.21 26.71 -3.61
C ILE A 101 7.82 25.32 -3.11
N LEU A 102 6.54 24.93 -3.23
CA LEU A 102 6.09 23.59 -2.83
C LEU A 102 6.71 22.50 -3.71
N ASP A 103 6.83 22.76 -5.01
CA ASP A 103 7.51 21.85 -5.95
C ASP A 103 8.99 21.68 -5.62
N GLU A 104 9.68 22.77 -5.24
CA GLU A 104 11.07 22.72 -4.82
C GLU A 104 11.22 21.88 -3.53
N ILE A 105 10.35 22.09 -2.53
CA ILE A 105 10.35 21.31 -1.28
C ILE A 105 10.17 19.81 -1.59
N ILE A 106 9.12 19.47 -2.34
CA ILE A 106 8.77 18.08 -2.67
C ILE A 106 9.90 17.39 -3.46
N THR A 107 10.50 18.10 -4.42
CA THR A 107 11.66 17.61 -5.19
C THR A 107 12.84 17.29 -4.27
N ASN A 108 13.15 18.18 -3.32
CA ASN A 108 14.28 18.02 -2.41
C ASN A 108 13.99 17.02 -1.27
N MET A 109 12.73 16.72 -0.94
CA MET A 109 12.38 15.69 0.04
C MET A 109 12.62 14.27 -0.46
N ARG A 110 12.52 14.02 -1.78
CA ARG A 110 12.59 12.68 -2.36
C ARG A 110 13.76 11.81 -1.85
N PRO A 111 15.03 12.28 -1.84
CA PRO A 111 16.14 11.44 -1.42
C PRO A 111 16.09 11.04 0.06
N VAL A 112 15.46 11.87 0.92
CA VAL A 112 15.26 11.53 2.34
C VAL A 112 14.20 10.44 2.47
N LEU A 113 13.07 10.58 1.77
CA LEU A 113 11.98 9.59 1.79
C LEU A 113 12.40 8.25 1.19
N GLU A 114 13.23 8.26 0.13
CA GLU A 114 13.80 7.04 -0.45
C GLU A 114 14.67 6.28 0.55
N ARG A 115 15.55 7.00 1.26
CA ARG A 115 16.42 6.41 2.29
C ARG A 115 15.61 5.86 3.45
N GLN A 116 14.63 6.63 3.94
CA GLN A 116 13.72 6.18 4.99
C GLN A 116 12.97 4.92 4.56
N ASN A 117 12.43 4.88 3.35
CA ASN A 117 11.74 3.70 2.83
C ASN A 117 12.64 2.46 2.78
N LEU A 118 13.89 2.60 2.33
CA LEU A 118 14.85 1.49 2.34
C LEU A 118 15.09 0.96 3.75
N ARG A 119 15.31 1.86 4.72
CA ARG A 119 15.50 1.51 6.13
C ARG A 119 14.28 0.80 6.73
N VAL A 120 13.10 1.40 6.61
CA VAL A 120 11.84 0.84 7.14
C VAL A 120 11.54 -0.50 6.48
N THR A 121 11.77 -0.62 5.17
CA THR A 121 11.64 -1.91 4.49
C THR A 121 12.51 -2.97 5.11
N ALA A 122 13.82 -2.68 5.27
CA ALA A 122 14.77 -3.67 5.77
C ALA A 122 14.36 -4.15 7.17
N GLN A 123 13.82 -3.26 8.00
CA GLN A 123 13.32 -3.56 9.34
C GLN A 123 12.07 -4.45 9.33
N TYR A 124 11.09 -4.16 8.46
CA TYR A 124 9.78 -4.85 8.49
C TYR A 124 9.68 -6.07 7.58
N ARG A 125 10.60 -6.24 6.63
CA ARG A 125 10.57 -7.36 5.69
C ARG A 125 10.61 -8.74 6.38
N PRO A 126 11.43 -9.00 7.41
CA PRO A 126 11.38 -10.26 8.15
C PRO A 126 10.03 -10.48 8.86
N LEU A 127 9.39 -9.41 9.36
CA LEU A 127 8.08 -9.49 10.01
C LEU A 127 6.98 -9.86 9.01
N MET A 128 7.05 -9.33 7.78
CA MET A 128 6.13 -9.70 6.71
C MET A 128 6.30 -11.17 6.29
N ALA A 129 7.54 -11.66 6.20
CA ALA A 129 7.82 -13.07 5.90
C ALA A 129 7.23 -13.99 6.99
N ALA A 130 7.41 -13.63 8.27
CA ALA A 130 6.82 -14.36 9.38
C ALA A 130 5.28 -14.36 9.35
N ALA A 131 4.65 -13.21 9.03
CA ALA A 131 3.20 -13.13 8.87
C ALA A 131 2.67 -14.01 7.72
N MET A 132 3.43 -14.18 6.64
CA MET A 132 3.09 -15.13 5.58
C MET A 132 3.25 -16.58 6.06
N ALA A 133 4.32 -16.88 6.78
CA ALA A 133 4.60 -18.22 7.31
C ALA A 133 3.56 -18.72 8.34
N ASP A 134 2.84 -17.80 9.00
CA ASP A 134 1.72 -18.14 9.88
C ASP A 134 0.58 -18.86 9.14
N TYR A 135 0.40 -18.64 7.83
CA TYR A 135 -0.77 -19.14 7.07
C TYR A 135 -0.44 -19.87 5.77
N LEU A 136 0.77 -19.71 5.23
CA LEU A 136 1.23 -20.36 4.02
C LEU A 136 2.34 -21.34 4.35
N THR A 137 2.29 -22.54 3.79
CA THR A 137 3.46 -23.43 3.76
C THR A 137 4.48 -22.91 2.74
N PRO A 138 5.75 -23.37 2.75
CA PRO A 138 6.73 -22.96 1.74
C PRO A 138 6.29 -23.23 0.30
N ASN A 139 5.64 -24.38 0.05
CA ASN A 139 5.12 -24.73 -1.29
C ASN A 139 3.98 -23.80 -1.72
N GLU A 140 3.12 -23.42 -0.77
CA GLU A 140 2.03 -22.46 -1.01
C GLU A 140 2.60 -21.07 -1.29
N ALA A 141 3.59 -20.62 -0.52
CA ALA A 141 4.28 -19.35 -0.76
C ALA A 141 4.92 -19.31 -2.16
N GLY A 142 5.59 -20.39 -2.58
CA GLY A 142 6.14 -20.51 -3.94
C GLY A 142 5.06 -20.48 -5.03
N SER A 143 3.91 -21.10 -4.79
CA SER A 143 2.78 -21.07 -5.73
C SER A 143 2.17 -19.67 -5.86
N VAL A 144 2.05 -18.94 -4.74
CA VAL A 144 1.62 -17.54 -4.75
C VAL A 144 2.66 -16.64 -5.43
N ALA A 145 3.95 -16.88 -5.21
CA ALA A 145 5.02 -16.14 -5.86
C ALA A 145 4.97 -16.31 -7.39
N ALA A 146 4.71 -17.54 -7.87
CA ALA A 146 4.51 -17.82 -9.29
C ALA A 146 3.32 -17.05 -9.88
N PHE A 147 2.21 -16.92 -9.13
CA PHE A 147 1.07 -16.10 -9.54
C PHE A 147 1.47 -14.62 -9.73
N TYR A 148 2.15 -13.99 -8.78
CA TYR A 148 2.57 -12.59 -8.92
C TYR A 148 3.54 -12.37 -10.09
N ARG A 149 4.30 -13.39 -10.49
CA ARG A 149 5.19 -13.34 -11.67
C ARG A 149 4.47 -13.58 -13.00
N SER A 150 3.28 -14.17 -12.99
CA SER A 150 2.48 -14.41 -14.19
C SER A 150 2.09 -13.11 -14.88
N ASP A 151 1.73 -13.17 -16.16
CA ASP A 151 1.28 -11.99 -16.91
C ASP A 151 0.03 -11.37 -16.27
N ILE A 152 -0.92 -12.20 -15.82
CA ILE A 152 -2.13 -11.71 -15.15
C ILE A 152 -1.82 -11.10 -13.79
N GLY A 153 -0.94 -11.71 -13.00
CA GLY A 153 -0.48 -11.18 -11.71
C GLY A 153 0.24 -9.83 -11.86
N ARG A 154 1.10 -9.70 -12.89
CA ARG A 154 1.77 -8.43 -13.22
C ARG A 154 0.80 -7.36 -13.71
N LYS A 155 -0.13 -7.71 -14.61
CA LYS A 155 -1.13 -6.77 -15.15
C LYS A 155 -2.01 -6.19 -14.04
N LEU A 156 -2.50 -7.07 -13.20
CA LEU A 156 -3.27 -6.77 -12.01
C LEU A 156 -2.51 -5.85 -11.05
N MET A 157 -1.29 -6.23 -10.70
CA MET A 157 -0.44 -5.45 -9.81
C MET A 157 -0.09 -4.07 -10.36
N GLY A 158 0.28 -3.99 -11.65
CA GLY A 158 0.50 -2.72 -12.32
C GLY A 158 -0.75 -1.84 -12.31
N SER A 159 -1.94 -2.43 -12.46
CA SER A 159 -3.21 -1.70 -12.41
C SER A 159 -3.51 -1.17 -11.01
N VAL A 160 -3.26 -1.95 -9.95
CA VAL A 160 -3.43 -1.46 -8.57
C VAL A 160 -2.43 -0.35 -8.26
N VAL A 161 -1.15 -0.53 -8.61
CA VAL A 161 -0.10 0.47 -8.39
C VAL A 161 -0.43 1.79 -9.10
N LYS A 162 -0.88 1.73 -10.35
CA LYS A 162 -1.28 2.92 -11.11
C LYS A 162 -2.43 3.70 -10.46
N ASN A 163 -3.34 3.00 -9.77
CA ASN A 163 -4.51 3.59 -9.13
C ASN A 163 -4.35 3.87 -7.63
N PHE A 164 -3.20 3.53 -7.05
CA PHE A 164 -2.95 3.69 -5.63
C PHE A 164 -2.67 5.15 -5.28
N ASN A 165 -3.57 5.74 -4.49
CA ASN A 165 -3.43 7.04 -3.86
C ASN A 165 -3.42 6.87 -2.33
N MET A 166 -2.66 7.71 -1.64
CA MET A 166 -2.48 7.62 -0.18
C MET A 166 -3.22 8.72 0.55
N ASP A 167 -4.37 9.13 0.03
CA ASP A 167 -5.05 10.33 0.51
C ASP A 167 -5.54 10.16 1.95
N GLN A 168 -6.03 8.98 2.34
CA GLN A 168 -6.50 8.73 3.72
C GLN A 168 -5.31 8.64 4.68
N THR A 169 -4.29 7.87 4.33
CA THR A 169 -3.06 7.75 5.12
C THR A 169 -2.41 9.12 5.32
N MET A 170 -2.32 9.95 4.27
CA MET A 170 -1.67 11.26 4.34
C MET A 170 -2.50 12.30 5.08
N ALA A 171 -3.82 12.32 4.89
CA ALA A 171 -4.68 13.16 5.71
C ALA A 171 -4.50 12.88 7.20
N LYS A 172 -4.35 11.60 7.58
CA LYS A 172 -4.10 11.21 8.97
C LYS A 172 -2.69 11.57 9.46
N ALA A 173 -1.67 11.33 8.64
CA ALA A 173 -0.26 11.60 8.97
C ALA A 173 0.03 13.11 9.20
N MET A 174 -0.78 14.00 8.64
CA MET A 174 -0.72 15.45 8.89
C MET A 174 -1.35 15.88 10.21
N THR A 175 -1.96 14.94 10.94
CA THR A 175 -2.45 15.17 12.30
C THR A 175 -1.50 14.59 13.33
N ASP A 176 -1.66 14.97 14.60
CA ASP A 176 -0.90 14.39 15.71
C ASP A 176 -1.33 12.96 16.06
N THR A 177 -2.26 12.37 15.31
CA THR A 177 -2.78 11.03 15.56
C THR A 177 -2.05 9.99 14.71
N PRO A 178 -1.72 8.81 15.27
CA PRO A 178 -1.18 7.71 14.50
C PRO A 178 -2.07 7.28 13.32
N VAL A 179 -1.44 6.84 12.22
CA VAL A 179 -2.12 6.16 11.11
C VAL A 179 -2.67 4.83 11.61
N SER A 180 -3.94 4.55 11.32
CA SER A 180 -4.60 3.29 11.72
C SER A 180 -4.54 2.23 10.62
N GLU A 181 -4.83 0.96 10.98
CA GLU A 181 -5.01 -0.13 10.01
C GLU A 181 -6.13 0.19 9.00
N SER A 182 -7.20 0.85 9.44
CA SER A 182 -8.33 1.24 8.59
C SER A 182 -7.97 2.29 7.54
N ASP A 183 -7.09 3.24 7.87
CA ASP A 183 -6.66 4.28 6.93
C ASP A 183 -5.88 3.65 5.77
N VAL A 184 -4.92 2.79 6.10
CA VAL A 184 -4.14 2.01 5.14
C VAL A 184 -5.06 1.13 4.29
N ASN A 185 -5.99 0.40 4.92
CA ASN A 185 -6.90 -0.47 4.20
C ASN A 185 -7.82 0.29 3.23
N ALA A 186 -8.27 1.50 3.59
CA ALA A 186 -9.11 2.33 2.74
C ALA A 186 -8.40 2.72 1.44
N ASP A 187 -7.15 3.18 1.52
CA ASP A 187 -6.33 3.51 0.35
C ASP A 187 -6.10 2.29 -0.55
N ILE A 188 -5.80 1.13 0.06
CA ILE A 188 -5.57 -0.10 -0.70
C ILE A 188 -6.85 -0.62 -1.37
N VAL A 189 -7.98 -0.66 -0.67
CA VAL A 189 -9.27 -1.11 -1.23
C VAL A 189 -9.70 -0.21 -2.39
N SER A 190 -9.53 1.11 -2.25
CA SER A 190 -9.75 2.08 -3.33
C SER A 190 -8.91 1.73 -4.57
N ALA A 191 -7.61 1.48 -4.39
CA ALA A 191 -6.69 1.16 -5.47
C ALA A 191 -7.02 -0.18 -6.15
N VAL A 192 -7.36 -1.21 -5.37
CA VAL A 192 -7.74 -2.52 -5.90
C VAL A 192 -9.02 -2.44 -6.69
N THR A 193 -10.05 -1.77 -6.17
CA THR A 193 -11.34 -1.61 -6.85
C THR A 193 -11.15 -0.96 -8.23
N LYS A 194 -10.46 0.19 -8.26
CA LYS A 194 -10.13 0.89 -9.51
C LYS A 194 -9.24 0.06 -10.44
N GLY A 195 -8.28 -0.69 -9.88
CA GLY A 195 -7.44 -1.59 -10.65
C GLY A 195 -8.27 -2.66 -11.37
N MET A 196 -9.21 -3.29 -10.67
CA MET A 196 -10.10 -4.29 -11.25
C MET A 196 -11.05 -3.73 -12.31
N GLU A 197 -11.51 -2.48 -12.17
CA GLU A 197 -12.32 -1.79 -13.18
C GLU A 197 -11.59 -1.60 -14.52
N THR A 198 -10.25 -1.62 -14.51
CA THR A 198 -9.44 -1.52 -15.74
C THR A 198 -9.15 -2.85 -16.42
N MET A 199 -9.58 -3.97 -15.83
CA MET A 199 -9.37 -5.31 -16.36
C MET A 199 -10.53 -5.73 -17.25
N ASP A 200 -10.22 -6.41 -18.36
CA ASP A 200 -11.25 -6.90 -19.26
C ASP A 200 -11.84 -8.25 -18.79
N ALA A 201 -12.88 -8.73 -19.47
CA ALA A 201 -13.54 -9.98 -19.11
C ALA A 201 -12.61 -11.21 -19.24
N GLN A 202 -11.62 -11.18 -20.15
CA GLN A 202 -10.67 -12.28 -20.32
C GLN A 202 -9.68 -12.33 -19.16
N ASP A 203 -9.21 -11.16 -18.72
CA ASP A 203 -8.35 -11.01 -17.54
C ASP A 203 -9.02 -11.55 -16.29
N LEU A 204 -10.26 -11.13 -16.03
CA LEU A 204 -11.03 -11.57 -14.86
C LEU A 204 -11.29 -13.08 -14.89
N ALA A 205 -11.56 -13.65 -16.07
CA ALA A 205 -11.70 -15.09 -16.23
C ALA A 205 -10.38 -15.84 -15.96
N GLU A 206 -9.24 -15.30 -16.41
CA GLU A 206 -7.92 -15.89 -16.11
C GLU A 206 -7.57 -15.78 -14.63
N MET A 207 -7.83 -14.65 -13.98
CA MET A 207 -7.69 -14.51 -12.53
C MET A 207 -8.52 -15.55 -11.79
N GLY A 208 -9.78 -15.75 -12.21
CA GLY A 208 -10.65 -16.79 -11.66
C GLY A 208 -10.04 -18.18 -11.81
N ARG A 209 -9.56 -18.54 -13.01
CA ARG A 209 -8.89 -19.83 -13.25
C ARG A 209 -7.69 -20.02 -12.34
N GLN A 210 -6.81 -19.02 -12.23
CA GLN A 210 -5.63 -19.06 -11.37
C GLN A 210 -6.01 -19.22 -9.89
N ALA A 211 -7.03 -18.49 -9.42
CA ALA A 211 -7.53 -18.60 -8.05
C ALA A 211 -8.10 -19.99 -7.74
N PHE A 212 -8.78 -20.62 -8.69
CA PHE A 212 -9.27 -22.00 -8.54
C PHE A 212 -8.15 -23.04 -8.60
N SER A 213 -7.15 -22.86 -9.46
CA SER A 213 -6.02 -23.80 -9.58
C SER A 213 -4.99 -23.65 -8.46
N ASN A 214 -4.99 -22.51 -7.76
CA ASN A 214 -4.07 -22.23 -6.67
C ASN A 214 -4.82 -21.84 -5.38
N PRO A 215 -5.26 -22.84 -4.58
CA PRO A 215 -5.96 -22.60 -3.32
C PRO A 215 -5.17 -21.75 -2.31
N ALA A 216 -3.85 -21.63 -2.45
CA ALA A 216 -3.04 -20.77 -1.59
C ALA A 216 -3.37 -19.28 -1.76
N LEU A 217 -3.83 -18.86 -2.95
CA LEU A 217 -4.28 -17.48 -3.18
C LEU A 217 -5.47 -17.13 -2.27
N LEU A 218 -6.36 -18.08 -2.00
CA LEU A 218 -7.49 -17.89 -1.09
C LEU A 218 -7.05 -17.75 0.37
N LYS A 219 -5.85 -18.20 0.75
CA LYS A 219 -5.33 -18.00 2.11
C LYS A 219 -4.82 -16.59 2.34
N LEU A 220 -4.50 -15.83 1.29
CA LEU A 220 -4.02 -14.45 1.43
C LEU A 220 -5.04 -13.54 2.13
N GLN A 221 -6.34 -13.84 2.05
CA GLN A 221 -7.37 -13.12 2.82
C GLN A 221 -7.10 -13.14 4.34
N ARG A 222 -6.38 -14.16 4.85
CA ARG A 222 -6.01 -14.31 6.27
C ARG A 222 -4.65 -13.69 6.60
N VAL A 223 -3.75 -13.63 5.61
CA VAL A 223 -2.45 -12.95 5.71
C VAL A 223 -2.66 -11.43 5.71
N ASN A 224 -3.61 -10.93 4.92
CA ASN A 224 -3.82 -9.51 4.68
C ASN A 224 -4.00 -8.66 5.93
N PRO A 225 -4.82 -9.02 6.94
CA PRO A 225 -4.94 -8.23 8.15
C PRO A 225 -3.62 -8.07 8.91
N GLN A 226 -2.77 -9.11 8.96
CA GLN A 226 -1.46 -9.00 9.60
C GLN A 226 -0.51 -8.09 8.82
N ILE A 227 -0.53 -8.19 7.50
CA ILE A 227 0.26 -7.29 6.64
C ILE A 227 -0.22 -5.85 6.77
N GLN A 228 -1.52 -5.60 6.80
CA GLN A 228 -2.09 -4.25 6.99
C GLN A 228 -1.71 -3.66 8.34
N ARG A 229 -1.68 -4.48 9.41
CA ARG A 229 -1.15 -4.07 10.72
C ARG A 229 0.32 -3.68 10.65
N LEU A 230 1.16 -4.54 10.08
CA LEU A 230 2.58 -4.25 9.90
C LEU A 230 2.76 -2.99 9.05
N ARG A 231 1.89 -2.79 8.06
CA ARG A 231 1.90 -1.58 7.24
C ARG A 231 1.57 -0.34 8.05
N ALA A 232 0.52 -0.34 8.86
CA ALA A 232 0.21 0.79 9.74
C ALA A 232 1.37 1.08 10.70
N GLN A 233 2.05 0.04 11.22
CA GLN A 233 3.26 0.22 12.03
C GLN A 233 4.40 0.88 11.24
N MET A 234 4.66 0.42 10.01
CA MET A 234 5.60 1.06 9.11
C MET A 234 5.25 2.54 8.96
N GLU A 235 4.02 2.90 8.59
CA GLU A 235 3.59 4.31 8.39
C GLU A 235 3.82 5.21 9.60
N ASN A 236 3.81 4.63 10.81
CA ASN A 236 4.07 5.33 12.07
C ASN A 236 5.53 5.28 12.53
N GLU A 237 6.41 4.60 11.79
CA GLU A 237 7.84 4.54 12.11
C GLU A 237 8.44 5.95 12.07
N PRO A 238 9.08 6.41 13.15
CA PRO A 238 9.63 7.75 13.20
C PRO A 238 10.78 7.91 12.20
N MET A 239 10.95 9.14 11.72
CA MET A 239 12.19 9.55 11.06
C MET A 239 13.34 9.48 12.07
N THR A 240 14.53 9.15 11.59
CA THR A 240 15.74 9.28 12.41
C THR A 240 16.07 10.76 12.61
N PRO A 241 16.86 11.14 13.63
CA PRO A 241 17.31 12.52 13.81
C PRO A 241 18.01 13.09 12.58
N GLU A 242 18.74 12.26 11.82
CA GLU A 242 19.43 12.67 10.60
C GLU A 242 18.47 12.91 9.44
N GLU A 243 17.41 12.08 9.31
CA GLU A 243 16.36 12.26 8.31
C GLU A 243 15.57 13.55 8.59
N ASP A 244 15.20 13.79 9.84
CA ASP A 244 14.47 14.99 10.28
C ASP A 244 15.32 16.27 10.10
N ALA A 245 16.59 16.25 10.53
CA ALA A 245 17.51 17.37 10.34
C ALA A 245 17.76 17.69 8.87
N ALA A 246 17.83 16.67 8.00
CA ALA A 246 17.99 16.87 6.57
C ALA A 246 16.79 17.58 5.94
N ILE A 247 15.57 17.23 6.36
CA ILE A 247 14.35 17.91 5.88
C ILE A 247 14.30 19.35 6.42
N GLY A 248 14.59 19.55 7.71
CA GLY A 248 14.61 20.88 8.33
C GLY A 248 15.58 21.84 7.62
N ALA A 249 16.84 21.45 7.48
CA ALA A 249 17.87 22.26 6.82
C ALA A 249 17.52 22.55 5.35
N MET A 250 16.89 21.60 4.67
CA MET A 250 16.44 21.77 3.28
C MET A 250 15.32 22.82 3.18
N ILE A 251 14.30 22.73 4.03
CA ILE A 251 13.19 23.69 4.05
C ILE A 251 13.72 25.08 4.41
N GLU A 252 14.50 25.21 5.48
CA GLU A 252 15.11 26.48 5.91
C GLU A 252 15.93 27.11 4.78
N GLY A 253 16.75 26.30 4.10
CA GLY A 253 17.55 26.75 2.97
C GLY A 253 16.72 27.24 1.77
N ILE A 254 15.60 26.59 1.47
CA ILE A 254 14.67 27.04 0.42
C ILE A 254 14.05 28.38 0.81
N PHE A 255 13.53 28.51 2.04
CA PHE A 255 12.91 29.76 2.50
C PHE A 255 13.90 30.92 2.54
N ALA A 256 15.12 30.71 3.05
CA ALA A 256 16.16 31.73 3.08
C ALA A 256 16.53 32.24 1.67
N ARG A 257 16.51 31.37 0.65
CA ARG A 257 16.76 31.76 -0.75
C ARG A 257 15.57 32.47 -1.38
N ARG A 258 14.34 32.02 -1.10
CA ARG A 258 13.10 32.51 -1.74
C ARG A 258 12.57 33.80 -1.11
N PHE A 259 12.92 34.08 0.15
CA PHE A 259 12.47 35.25 0.91
C PHE A 259 13.65 35.93 1.62
N PRO A 260 14.54 36.62 0.88
CA PRO A 260 15.64 37.36 1.50
C PRO A 260 15.10 38.51 2.37
N GLN A 261 15.71 38.72 3.53
CA GLN A 261 15.42 39.84 4.43
C GLN A 261 16.01 41.17 3.91
#